data_AF-A0AA96ZIY2-F1
#
_entry.id   AF-A0AA96ZIY2-F1
#
_cell.length_a   1.000
_cell.length_b   1.000
_cell.length_c   1.000
_cell.angle_alpha   90.00
_cell.angle_beta   90.00
_cell.angle_gamma   90.00
#
_symmetry.space_group_name_H-M   'P 1'
#
loop_
_entity.id
_entity.type
_entity.pdbx_description
1 polymer ?
#
loop_
_entity_poly.entity_id
_entity_poly.type
_entity_poly.pdbx_seq_one_letter_code
_entity_poly.pdbx_strand_id
1 'polypeptide(L)'
;MISRHSSAQDLIASLAAAAANRGEPLRLLDAWRPVPELSALGQQAFAAELTAHLPRAANPAQAVRSRMVWQCTLRTDPDRPPVPDHRFVEVARRILAATGIAAAGDPGGCRWVLIRNDLHEARLLAPLVRADQSLAETSRDRSLALAVCQLAEHEDRNPRSTAARSATAPRGTVVAAPPAAAPQATARSLHRSP
;
A
#
# COMPACT_ATOMS: atom_id res chain seq x y z
N MET A 1 -1.82 15.01 6.34
CA MET A 1 -2.65 16.03 5.64
C MET A 1 -2.97 15.54 4.24
N ILE A 2 -4.22 15.68 3.78
CA ILE A 2 -4.63 15.26 2.43
C ILE A 2 -4.67 16.45 1.47
N SER A 3 -4.04 16.31 0.30
CA SER A 3 -4.08 17.26 -0.81
C SER A 3 -4.42 16.57 -2.14
N ARG A 4 -4.82 17.37 -3.13
CA ARG A 4 -5.22 16.91 -4.46
C ARG A 4 -4.41 17.64 -5.53
N HIS A 5 -3.92 16.90 -6.50
CA HIS A 5 -3.07 17.39 -7.59
C HIS A 5 -3.60 16.93 -8.94
N SER A 6 -3.31 17.70 -9.98
CA SER A 6 -3.69 17.39 -11.36
C SER A 6 -2.72 16.43 -12.05
N SER A 7 -1.50 16.28 -11.53
CA SER A 7 -0.40 15.56 -12.19
C SER A 7 0.46 14.82 -11.18
N ALA A 8 0.64 13.51 -11.36
CA ALA A 8 1.55 12.71 -10.54
C ALA A 8 3.00 12.99 -10.93
N GLN A 9 3.25 13.26 -12.21
CA GLN A 9 4.56 13.66 -12.74
C GLN A 9 5.07 14.94 -12.08
N ASP A 10 4.28 16.01 -12.07
CA ASP A 10 4.73 17.30 -11.50
C ASP A 10 4.97 17.18 -10.00
N LEU A 11 4.11 16.42 -9.31
CA LEU A 11 4.24 16.17 -7.88
C LEU A 11 5.51 15.38 -7.54
N ILE A 12 5.80 14.31 -8.29
CA ILE A 12 6.99 13.49 -8.09
C ILE A 12 8.26 14.25 -8.49
N ALA A 13 8.22 15.05 -9.56
CA ALA A 13 9.33 15.91 -9.96
C ALA A 13 9.63 16.96 -8.88
N SER A 14 8.60 17.59 -8.31
CA SER A 14 8.75 18.53 -7.19
C SER A 14 9.36 17.86 -5.95
N LEU A 15 8.93 16.64 -5.64
CA LEU A 15 9.50 15.83 -4.56
C LEU A 15 10.97 15.48 -4.81
N ALA A 16 11.31 15.05 -6.01
CA ALA A 16 12.67 14.70 -6.40
C ALA A 16 13.60 15.91 -6.34
N ALA A 17 13.16 17.08 -6.83
CA ALA A 17 13.92 18.32 -6.73
C ALA A 17 14.16 18.73 -5.27
N ALA A 18 13.13 18.62 -4.42
CA ALA A 18 13.27 18.92 -2.99
C ALA A 18 14.23 17.94 -2.29
N ALA A 19 14.22 16.67 -2.66
CA ALA A 19 15.13 15.65 -2.13
C ALA A 19 16.58 15.91 -2.58
N ALA A 20 16.80 16.22 -3.86
CA ALA A 20 18.10 16.59 -4.41
C ALA A 20 18.71 17.82 -3.70
N ASN A 21 17.90 18.82 -3.37
CA ASN A 21 18.35 19.99 -2.61
C ASN A 21 18.83 19.64 -1.18
N ARG A 22 18.40 18.50 -0.63
CA ARG A 22 18.88 17.97 0.65
C ARG A 22 20.09 17.04 0.51
N GLY A 23 20.50 16.70 -0.71
CA GLY A 23 21.52 15.68 -0.96
C GLY A 23 21.05 14.24 -0.69
N GLU A 24 19.75 14.01 -0.52
CA GLU A 24 19.17 12.69 -0.28
C GLU A 24 18.31 12.27 -1.48
N PRO A 25 18.52 11.09 -2.09
CA PRO A 25 17.65 10.63 -3.16
C PRO A 25 16.26 10.28 -2.63
N LEU A 26 15.24 10.46 -3.47
CA LEU A 26 13.88 10.03 -3.19
C LEU A 26 13.86 8.52 -2.95
N ARG A 27 13.39 8.08 -1.78
CA ARG A 27 13.29 6.66 -1.42
C ARG A 27 11.85 6.18 -1.45
N LEU A 28 11.59 5.13 -2.21
CA LEU A 28 10.33 4.39 -2.16
C LEU A 28 10.36 3.43 -0.98
N LEU A 29 9.36 3.52 -0.11
CA LEU A 29 9.20 2.62 1.03
C LEU A 29 8.29 1.44 0.68
N ASP A 30 7.25 1.71 -0.10
CA ASP A 30 6.25 0.70 -0.48
C ASP A 30 5.45 1.18 -1.70
N ALA A 31 4.76 0.26 -2.37
CA ALA A 31 3.94 0.54 -3.53
C ALA A 31 2.90 -0.55 -3.84
N TRP A 32 2.09 -0.30 -4.87
CA TRP A 32 1.12 -1.26 -5.41
C TRP A 32 1.75 -2.51 -6.04
N ARG A 33 3.03 -2.45 -6.40
CA ARG A 33 3.84 -3.56 -6.94
C ARG A 33 5.22 -3.56 -6.26
N PRO A 34 6.05 -4.60 -6.45
CA PRO A 34 7.34 -4.70 -5.75
C PRO A 34 8.21 -3.46 -5.94
N VAL A 35 8.67 -2.89 -4.83
CA VAL A 35 9.51 -1.67 -4.80
C VAL A 35 10.78 -1.79 -5.66
N PRO A 36 11.51 -2.92 -5.69
CA PRO A 36 12.70 -3.04 -6.53
C PRO A 36 12.41 -2.84 -8.02
N GLU A 37 11.26 -3.31 -8.50
CA GLU A 37 10.88 -3.17 -9.90
C GLU A 37 10.56 -1.73 -10.26
N LEU A 38 9.81 -1.02 -9.41
CA LEU A 38 9.52 0.41 -9.63
C LEU A 38 10.77 1.27 -9.50
N SER A 39 11.65 0.92 -8.57
CA SER A 39 12.90 1.65 -8.36
C SER A 39 13.83 1.51 -9.57
N ALA A 40 13.86 0.33 -10.20
CA ALA A 40 14.63 0.07 -11.41
C ALA A 40 14.16 0.88 -12.64
N LEU A 41 12.89 1.28 -12.70
CA LEU A 41 12.38 2.16 -13.76
C LEU A 41 12.97 3.58 -13.68
N GLY A 42 13.38 4.01 -12.49
CA GLY A 42 13.75 5.40 -12.22
C GLY A 42 12.53 6.31 -12.03
N GLN A 43 12.78 7.47 -11.41
CA GLN A 43 11.74 8.36 -10.89
C GLN A 43 10.75 8.85 -11.96
N GLN A 44 11.28 9.22 -13.13
CA GLN A 44 10.47 9.75 -14.21
C GLN A 44 9.53 8.69 -14.82
N ALA A 45 10.02 7.46 -14.96
CA ALA A 45 9.26 6.38 -15.59
C ALA A 45 8.12 5.89 -14.70
N PHE A 46 8.35 5.68 -13.40
CA PHE A 46 7.23 5.29 -12.51
C PHE A 46 6.22 6.43 -12.33
N ALA A 47 6.67 7.70 -12.35
CA ALA A 47 5.76 8.83 -12.33
C ALA A 47 4.86 8.86 -13.56
N ALA A 48 5.42 8.54 -14.74
CA ALA A 48 4.65 8.39 -15.97
C ALA A 48 3.67 7.20 -15.88
N GLU A 49 4.06 6.08 -15.27
CA GLU A 49 3.19 4.93 -15.03
C GLU A 49 1.98 5.31 -14.15
N LEU A 50 2.20 6.03 -13.04
CA LEU A 50 1.12 6.56 -12.21
C LEU A 50 0.20 7.53 -12.98
N THR A 51 0.77 8.44 -13.78
CA THR A 51 -0.02 9.35 -14.62
C THR A 51 -0.84 8.60 -15.67
N ALA A 52 -0.32 7.51 -16.24
CA ALA A 52 -1.02 6.72 -17.25
C ALA A 52 -2.29 6.04 -16.72
N HIS A 53 -2.44 5.92 -15.40
CA HIS A 53 -3.66 5.43 -14.75
C HIS A 53 -4.75 6.50 -14.59
N LEU A 54 -4.46 7.78 -14.84
CA LEU A 54 -5.48 8.83 -14.83
C LEU A 54 -6.35 8.75 -16.09
N PRO A 55 -7.66 9.04 -16.01
CA PRO A 55 -8.49 9.11 -17.20
C PRO A 55 -7.93 10.17 -18.14
N ARG A 56 -7.85 9.81 -19.42
CA ARG A 56 -7.47 10.77 -20.45
C ARG A 56 -8.56 11.83 -20.50
N ALA A 57 -8.20 13.06 -20.15
CA ALA A 57 -9.15 14.16 -20.22
C ALA A 57 -9.64 14.32 -21.66
N ALA A 58 -10.94 14.49 -21.85
CA ALA A 58 -11.52 14.73 -23.19
C ALA A 58 -11.01 16.05 -23.79
N ASN A 59 -10.60 17.01 -22.96
CA ASN A 59 -9.96 18.26 -23.36
C ASN A 59 -9.04 18.81 -22.25
N PRO A 60 -8.11 19.73 -22.57
CA PRO A 60 -7.15 20.29 -21.60
C PRO A 60 -7.81 21.07 -20.45
N ALA A 61 -8.96 21.72 -20.66
CA ALA A 61 -9.66 22.43 -19.59
C ALA A 61 -10.21 21.47 -18.52
N GLN A 62 -10.62 20.26 -18.92
CA GLN A 62 -11.05 19.21 -18.02
C GLN A 62 -9.87 18.54 -17.31
N ALA A 63 -8.73 18.36 -18.00
CA ALA A 63 -7.50 17.84 -17.41
C ALA A 63 -7.04 18.68 -16.20
N VAL A 64 -7.07 20.01 -16.35
CA VAL A 64 -6.68 20.96 -15.30
C VAL A 64 -7.64 20.94 -14.10
N ARG A 65 -8.92 20.62 -14.31
CA ARG A 65 -9.93 20.56 -13.25
C ARG A 65 -9.96 19.22 -12.52
N SER A 66 -9.53 18.14 -13.17
CA SER A 66 -9.44 16.80 -12.60
C SER A 66 -8.23 16.68 -11.66
N ARG A 67 -8.32 17.21 -10.44
CA ARG A 67 -7.32 16.99 -9.38
C ARG A 67 -7.43 15.57 -8.81
N MET A 68 -7.14 14.59 -9.65
CA MET A 68 -7.36 13.16 -9.41
C MET A 68 -6.16 12.45 -8.78
N VAL A 69 -5.06 13.15 -8.54
CA VAL A 69 -3.93 12.60 -7.77
C VAL A 69 -4.13 12.98 -6.31
N TRP A 70 -4.38 11.97 -5.50
CA TRP A 70 -4.44 12.09 -4.06
C TRP A 70 -3.06 12.00 -3.45
N GLN A 71 -2.80 12.87 -2.47
CA GLN A 71 -1.63 12.78 -1.60
C GLN A 71 -2.10 12.78 -0.15
N CYS A 72 -1.57 11.85 0.64
CA CYS A 72 -1.62 11.89 2.09
C CYS A 72 -0.21 12.04 2.65
N THR A 73 0.06 13.14 3.33
CA THR A 73 1.31 13.35 4.07
C THR A 73 1.18 12.76 5.47
N LEU A 74 2.07 11.83 5.80
CA LEU A 74 2.28 11.25 7.12
C LEU A 74 3.43 11.98 7.79
N ARG A 75 3.20 12.51 9.00
CA ARG A 75 4.22 13.21 9.77
C ARG A 75 4.25 12.70 11.19
N THR A 76 5.45 12.48 11.69
CA THR A 76 5.70 12.28 13.12
C THR A 76 6.08 13.62 13.77
N ASP A 77 5.99 13.66 15.10
CA ASP A 77 6.49 14.75 15.92
C ASP A 77 8.01 14.96 15.68
N PRO A 78 8.45 16.15 15.25
CA PRO A 78 9.87 16.44 15.01
C PRO A 78 10.70 16.51 16.29
N ASP A 79 10.07 16.70 17.46
CA ASP A 79 10.76 16.74 18.76
C ASP A 79 10.92 15.34 19.38
N ARG A 80 10.48 14.30 18.67
CA ARG A 80 10.60 12.88 19.07
C ARG A 80 11.67 12.17 18.25
N PRO A 81 12.21 11.05 18.74
CA PRO A 81 13.11 10.21 17.94
C PRO A 81 12.46 9.82 16.59
N PRO A 82 13.23 9.81 15.48
CA PRO A 82 12.73 9.35 14.19
C PRO A 82 12.18 7.92 14.27
N VAL A 83 11.07 7.66 13.58
CA VAL A 83 10.52 6.32 13.45
C VAL A 83 11.13 5.59 12.25
N PRO A 84 11.30 4.26 12.33
CA PRO A 84 11.80 3.46 11.23
C PRO A 84 10.80 3.40 10.07
N ASP A 85 11.30 3.16 8.86
CA ASP A 85 10.50 3.17 7.63
C ASP A 85 9.33 2.18 7.66
N HIS A 86 9.50 1.01 8.29
CA HIS A 86 8.42 0.02 8.41
C HIS A 86 7.19 0.57 9.15
N ARG A 87 7.35 1.55 10.05
CA ARG A 87 6.24 2.17 10.76
C ARG A 87 5.42 3.05 9.82
N PHE A 88 6.07 3.80 8.92
CA PHE A 88 5.37 4.53 7.87
C PHE A 88 4.63 3.58 6.92
N VAL A 89 5.26 2.46 6.56
CA VAL A 89 4.63 1.43 5.70
C VAL A 89 3.36 0.88 6.35
N GLU A 90 3.42 0.50 7.63
CA GLU A 90 2.27 -0.03 8.37
C GLU A 90 1.10 0.97 8.40
N VAL A 91 1.37 2.22 8.80
CA VAL A 91 0.34 3.27 8.88
C VAL A 91 -0.22 3.59 7.50
N ALA A 92 0.62 3.67 6.47
CA ALA A 92 0.17 3.89 5.10
C ALA A 92 -0.77 2.79 4.59
N ARG A 93 -0.42 1.51 4.83
CA ARG A 93 -1.26 0.36 4.48
C ARG A 93 -2.61 0.40 5.18
N ARG A 94 -2.63 0.77 6.47
CA ARG A 94 -3.88 0.95 7.24
C ARG A 94 -4.74 2.09 6.67
N ILE A 95 -4.12 3.20 6.25
CA ILE A 95 -4.83 4.30 5.60
C ILE A 95 -5.42 3.86 4.26
N LEU A 96 -4.65 3.19 3.40
CA LEU A 96 -5.13 2.71 2.11
C LEU A 96 -6.33 1.76 2.26
N ALA A 97 -6.28 0.86 3.24
CA ALA A 97 -7.38 -0.05 3.54
C ALA A 97 -8.60 0.71 4.08
N ALA A 98 -8.41 1.59 5.07
CA ALA A 98 -9.51 2.33 5.69
C ALA A 98 -10.22 3.27 4.70
N THR A 99 -9.46 3.92 3.81
CA THR A 99 -9.98 4.87 2.81
C THR A 99 -10.56 4.18 1.57
N GLY A 100 -10.35 2.88 1.39
CA GLY A 100 -10.78 2.15 0.20
C GLY A 100 -9.96 2.44 -1.07
N ILE A 101 -8.84 3.17 -0.94
CA ILE A 101 -7.95 3.49 -2.05
C ILE A 101 -7.27 2.21 -2.55
N ALA A 102 -6.72 1.41 -1.65
CA ALA A 102 -6.15 0.11 -1.99
C ALA A 102 -6.10 -0.83 -0.77
N ALA A 103 -7.06 -1.75 -0.67
CA ALA A 103 -7.02 -2.76 0.39
C ALA A 103 -5.92 -3.81 0.11
N ALA A 104 -5.43 -4.46 1.18
CA ALA A 104 -4.49 -5.56 1.03
C ALA A 104 -5.14 -6.71 0.23
N GLY A 105 -4.46 -7.19 -0.81
CA GLY A 105 -4.99 -8.24 -1.68
C GLY A 105 -6.10 -7.79 -2.64
N ASP A 106 -6.34 -6.47 -2.80
CA ASP A 106 -7.25 -5.93 -3.81
C ASP A 106 -6.49 -5.61 -5.12
N PRO A 107 -6.48 -6.52 -6.11
CA PRO A 107 -5.82 -6.24 -7.40
C PRO A 107 -6.51 -5.09 -8.17
N GLY A 108 -7.79 -4.83 -7.86
CA GLY A 108 -8.60 -3.77 -8.43
C GLY A 108 -8.39 -2.40 -7.77
N GLY A 109 -7.64 -2.33 -6.67
CA GLY A 109 -7.35 -1.09 -5.96
C GLY A 109 -6.60 -0.07 -6.81
N CYS A 110 -6.65 1.19 -6.40
CA CYS A 110 -5.87 2.25 -7.02
C CYS A 110 -4.38 1.90 -7.00
N ARG A 111 -3.65 2.44 -7.97
CA ARG A 111 -2.19 2.42 -7.96
C ARG A 111 -1.69 3.46 -6.97
N TRP A 112 -0.61 3.17 -6.27
CA TRP A 112 -0.14 4.05 -5.18
C TRP A 112 1.31 3.81 -4.83
N VAL A 113 2.00 4.86 -4.36
CA VAL A 113 3.38 4.78 -3.88
C VAL A 113 3.51 5.46 -2.52
N LEU A 114 4.37 4.92 -1.67
CA LEU A 114 4.80 5.54 -0.43
C LEU A 114 6.25 5.98 -0.56
N ILE A 115 6.48 7.28 -0.38
CA ILE A 115 7.77 7.93 -0.57
C ILE A 115 8.24 8.49 0.77
N ARG A 116 9.49 8.21 1.16
CA ARG A 116 10.15 8.87 2.28
C ARG A 116 10.61 10.26 1.85
N ASN A 117 10.12 11.30 2.53
CA ASN A 117 10.52 12.67 2.24
C ASN A 117 11.72 13.09 3.10
N ASP A 118 11.65 12.82 4.40
CA ASP A 118 12.70 13.11 5.39
C ASP A 118 12.54 12.15 6.58
N LEU A 119 13.29 12.37 7.67
CA LEU A 119 13.27 11.52 8.88
C LEU A 119 11.90 11.46 9.58
N HIS A 120 11.05 12.47 9.44
CA HIS A 120 9.76 12.59 10.11
C HIS A 120 8.56 12.65 9.16
N GLU A 121 8.78 12.72 7.85
CA GLU A 121 7.73 12.80 6.84
C GLU A 121 7.83 11.69 5.77
N ALA A 122 6.69 11.09 5.48
CA ALA A 122 6.47 10.29 4.28
C ALA A 122 5.23 10.78 3.53
N ARG A 123 5.21 10.58 2.21
CA ARG A 123 4.08 10.94 1.34
C ARG A 123 3.54 9.70 0.65
N LEU A 124 2.26 9.47 0.85
CA LEU A 124 1.48 8.43 0.19
C LEU A 124 0.73 9.07 -0.98
N LEU A 125 0.98 8.60 -2.20
CA LEU A 125 0.40 9.15 -3.43
C LEU A 125 -0.46 8.09 -4.13
N ALA A 126 -1.60 8.47 -4.68
CA ALA A 126 -2.43 7.59 -5.49
C ALA A 126 -3.26 8.36 -6.54
N PRO A 127 -3.21 8.00 -7.83
CA PRO A 127 -4.30 8.26 -8.75
C PRO A 127 -5.60 7.67 -8.21
N LEU A 128 -6.67 8.47 -8.14
CA LEU A 128 -7.99 8.06 -7.63
C LEU A 128 -8.80 7.25 -8.65
N VAL A 129 -8.13 6.35 -9.34
CA VAL A 129 -8.69 5.53 -10.42
C VAL A 129 -8.35 4.08 -10.10
N ARG A 130 -9.37 3.25 -10.08
CA ARG A 130 -9.27 1.81 -9.84
C ARG A 130 -8.93 1.09 -11.14
N ALA A 131 -8.54 -0.18 -11.05
CA ALA A 131 -8.13 -0.93 -12.25
C ALA A 131 -9.27 -1.07 -13.28
N ASP A 132 -10.51 -1.10 -12.82
CA ASP A 132 -11.75 -1.13 -13.62
C ASP A 132 -12.18 0.24 -14.16
N GLN A 133 -11.33 1.27 -14.04
CA GLN A 133 -11.58 2.66 -14.44
C GLN A 133 -12.64 3.40 -13.61
N SER A 134 -13.16 2.80 -12.54
CA SER A 134 -14.01 3.50 -11.59
C SER A 134 -13.19 4.47 -10.73
N LEU A 135 -13.85 5.52 -10.24
CA LEU A 135 -13.22 6.47 -9.30
C LEU A 135 -13.26 5.92 -7.88
N ALA A 136 -12.18 6.13 -7.14
CA ALA A 136 -12.18 5.85 -5.71
C ALA A 136 -13.13 6.82 -4.98
N GLU A 137 -13.90 6.28 -4.02
CA GLU A 137 -14.73 7.09 -3.14
C GLU A 137 -13.83 7.90 -2.18
N THR A 138 -14.10 9.20 -2.03
CA THR A 138 -13.21 10.09 -1.28
C THR A 138 -13.90 11.00 -0.28
N SER A 139 -15.22 10.92 -0.13
CA SER A 139 -15.99 11.75 0.80
C SER A 139 -15.47 11.71 2.26
N ARG A 140 -14.86 10.60 2.67
CA ARG A 140 -14.37 10.37 4.05
C ARG A 140 -12.87 10.14 4.16
N ASP A 141 -12.11 10.34 3.09
CA ASP A 141 -10.69 9.96 3.08
C ASP A 141 -9.88 10.68 4.17
N ARG A 142 -10.19 11.95 4.43
CA ARG A 142 -9.53 12.78 5.46
C ARG A 142 -9.82 12.30 6.86
N SER A 143 -11.09 12.05 7.19
CA SER A 143 -11.47 11.60 8.53
C SER A 143 -10.94 10.20 8.81
N LEU A 144 -11.01 9.30 7.81
CA LEU A 144 -10.48 7.94 7.92
C LEU A 144 -8.96 7.93 8.06
N ALA A 145 -8.23 8.69 7.24
CA ALA A 145 -6.78 8.79 7.35
C ALA A 145 -6.35 9.38 8.70
N LEU A 146 -7.03 10.43 9.18
CA LEU A 146 -6.75 11.03 10.48
C LEU A 146 -7.00 10.04 11.62
N ALA A 147 -8.11 9.30 11.59
CA ALA A 147 -8.43 8.31 12.62
C ALA A 147 -7.36 7.21 12.69
N VAL A 148 -6.86 6.75 11.54
CA VAL A 148 -5.76 5.78 11.50
C VAL A 148 -4.49 6.35 12.11
N CYS A 149 -4.11 7.59 11.76
CA CYS A 149 -2.93 8.23 12.35
C CYS A 149 -3.06 8.39 13.87
N GLN A 150 -4.20 8.88 14.36
CA GLN A 150 -4.46 9.05 15.79
C GLN A 150 -4.39 7.73 16.55
N LEU A 151 -4.92 6.65 15.97
CA LEU A 151 -4.84 5.31 16.55
C LEU A 151 -3.40 4.80 16.58
N ALA A 152 -2.64 4.99 15.49
CA ALA A 152 -1.23 4.61 15.43
C ALA A 152 -0.40 5.36 16.49
N GLU A 153 -0.59 6.68 16.60
CA GLU A 153 0.07 7.48 17.64
C GLU A 153 -0.30 7.05 19.06
N HIS A 154 -1.58 6.71 19.28
CA HIS A 154 -2.02 6.18 20.57
C HIS A 154 -1.32 4.85 20.89
N GLU A 155 -1.19 3.96 19.91
CA GLU A 155 -0.47 2.69 20.04
C GLU A 155 1.02 2.88 20.39
N ASP A 156 1.65 3.87 19.77
CA ASP A 156 3.06 4.22 20.03
C ASP A 156 3.25 4.80 21.43
N ARG A 157 2.28 5.56 21.95
CA ARG A 157 2.28 6.08 23.32
C ARG A 157 1.91 5.03 24.37
N ASN A 158 1.13 4.01 23.99
CA ASN A 158 0.57 3.00 24.91
C ASN A 158 0.83 1.55 24.44
N PRO A 159 2.10 1.11 24.32
CA PRO A 159 2.44 -0.21 23.77
C PRO A 159 1.86 -1.39 24.56
N ARG A 160 1.64 -1.23 25.87
CA ARG A 160 1.05 -2.27 26.74
C ARG A 160 -0.43 -2.54 26.43
N SER A 161 -1.16 -1.57 25.88
CA SER A 161 -2.57 -1.72 25.49
C SER A 161 -2.71 -2.44 24.14
N THR A 162 -1.71 -2.31 23.26
CA THR A 162 -1.68 -2.96 21.94
C THR A 162 -1.35 -4.45 22.03
N ALA A 163 -0.41 -4.83 22.91
CA ALA A 163 -0.06 -6.24 23.16
C ALA A 163 -1.27 -7.08 23.63
N ALA A 164 -2.16 -6.49 24.44
CA ALA A 164 -3.38 -7.15 24.91
C ALA A 164 -4.42 -7.36 23.80
N ARG A 165 -4.45 -6.51 22.76
CA ARG A 165 -5.39 -6.64 21.62
C ARG A 165 -4.95 -7.72 20.62
N SER A 166 -3.64 -7.92 20.45
CA SER A 166 -3.10 -8.99 19.59
C SER A 166 -3.22 -10.40 20.19
N ALA A 167 -3.43 -10.49 21.51
CA ALA A 167 -3.59 -11.77 22.21
C ALA A 167 -4.96 -12.44 22.02
N THR A 168 -5.91 -11.80 21.34
CA THR A 168 -7.27 -12.31 21.10
C THR A 168 -7.47 -12.90 19.69
N ALA A 169 -6.41 -13.38 19.04
CA ALA A 169 -6.56 -14.25 17.88
C ALA A 169 -6.98 -15.66 18.35
N PRO A 170 -8.01 -16.30 17.73
CA PRO A 170 -8.39 -17.65 18.12
C PRO A 170 -7.23 -18.60 17.82
N ARG A 171 -6.76 -19.32 18.85
CA ARG A 171 -5.81 -20.42 18.67
C ARG A 171 -6.51 -21.48 17.81
N GLY A 172 -6.07 -21.59 16.56
CA GLY A 172 -6.56 -22.62 15.65
C GLY A 172 -6.31 -24.00 16.24
N THR A 173 -7.39 -24.76 16.43
CA THR A 173 -7.36 -26.19 16.72
C THR A 173 -6.74 -26.88 15.51
N VAL A 174 -5.56 -27.48 15.68
CA VAL A 174 -4.98 -28.37 14.67
C VAL A 174 -5.85 -29.62 14.61
N VAL A 175 -6.56 -29.79 13.50
CA VAL A 175 -7.18 -31.09 13.14
C VAL A 175 -6.05 -32.02 12.71
N ALA A 176 -5.93 -33.15 13.40
CA ALA A 176 -4.96 -34.19 13.09
C ALA A 176 -5.24 -34.82 11.72
N ALA A 177 -4.19 -35.01 10.92
CA ALA A 177 -4.25 -35.75 9.66
C ALA A 177 -4.48 -37.25 9.93
N PRO A 178 -5.24 -37.97 9.08
CA PRO A 178 -5.44 -39.42 9.23
C PRO A 178 -4.20 -40.22 8.76
N PRO A 179 -3.97 -41.43 9.29
CA PRO A 179 -2.80 -42.22 8.96
C PRO A 179 -2.91 -42.91 7.58
N ALA A 180 -1.76 -43.05 6.93
CA ALA A 180 -1.59 -43.68 5.62
C ALA A 180 -1.85 -45.20 5.66
N ALA A 181 -2.58 -45.71 4.67
CA ALA A 181 -2.86 -47.13 4.49
C ALA A 181 -1.71 -47.88 3.80
N ALA A 182 -1.39 -49.08 4.29
CA ALA A 182 -0.40 -50.00 3.74
C ALA A 182 -0.92 -50.76 2.49
N PRO A 183 -0.05 -51.23 1.58
CA PRO A 183 -0.47 -51.82 0.31
C PRO A 183 -0.91 -53.29 0.44
N GLN A 184 -1.97 -53.65 -0.29
CA GLN A 184 -2.44 -55.04 -0.44
C GLN A 184 -1.65 -55.78 -1.53
N ALA A 185 -1.30 -57.04 -1.24
CA ALA A 185 -0.64 -57.98 -2.15
C ALA A 185 -1.64 -58.63 -3.11
N THR A 186 -1.35 -58.58 -4.42
CA THR A 186 -2.19 -59.18 -5.46
C THR A 186 -1.68 -60.58 -5.84
N ALA A 187 -2.45 -61.62 -5.50
CA ALA A 187 -2.24 -62.97 -6.03
C ALA A 187 -2.82 -63.05 -7.46
N ARG A 188 -1.98 -63.39 -8.44
CA ARG A 188 -2.39 -63.70 -9.83
C ARG A 188 -2.45 -65.22 -10.01
N SER A 189 -3.66 -65.77 -10.06
CA SER A 189 -3.91 -67.08 -10.66
C SER A 189 -4.48 -66.87 -12.05
N LEU A 190 -3.81 -67.37 -13.08
CA LEU A 190 -4.37 -67.51 -14.43
C LEU A 190 -4.35 -68.99 -14.78
N HIS A 191 -5.55 -69.53 -14.92
CA HIS A 191 -5.87 -70.85 -15.44
C HIS A 191 -5.96 -70.76 -16.96
N ARG A 192 -5.33 -71.69 -17.68
CA ARG A 192 -5.73 -72.02 -19.07
C ARG A 192 -5.38 -73.47 -19.38
N SER A 193 -6.41 -74.32 -19.44
CA SER A 193 -6.46 -75.65 -20.07
C SER A 193 -6.39 -75.51 -21.62
N PRO A 194 -6.44 -76.56 -22.45
CA PRO A 194 -7.10 -77.86 -22.31
C PRO A 194 -6.21 -79.03 -21.87
#